data_AF-A0A352AWE7-F1
#
_entry.id   AF-A0A352AWE7-F1
#
_cell.length_a   1.000
_cell.length_b   1.000
_cell.length_c   1.000
_cell.angle_alpha   90.00
_cell.angle_beta   90.00
_cell.angle_gamma   90.00
#
_symmetry.space_group_name_H-M   'P 1'
#
loop_
_entity.id
_entity.type
_entity.pdbx_description
1 polymer ?
#
loop_
_entity_poly.entity_id
_entity_poly.type
_entity_poly.pdbx_seq_one_letter_code
_entity_poly.pdbx_strand_id
1 'polypeptide(L)'
;MTFLYDMRIYPLKLYVKKKQNILFFVSSLLLNIAAWVWLLVNIRPSVGQVFLHYNILFGVDLVGSWYNVLSLPIAGFLIILLNALLGWFLFKQDEFAAYLLNAIAVLVNMFLLVSSALLVFLNV
;
A
#
# COMPACT_ATOMS: atom_id res chain seq x y z
N MET A 1 26.70 -10.88 33.04
CA MET A 1 26.66 -10.26 31.69
C MET A 1 26.05 -11.26 30.71
N THR A 2 24.76 -11.54 30.86
CA THR A 2 24.00 -12.51 30.06
C THR A 2 23.17 -11.72 29.06
N PHE A 3 23.87 -11.16 28.06
CA PHE A 3 23.30 -10.32 27.01
C PHE A 3 23.41 -11.02 25.64
N LEU A 4 23.26 -12.33 25.61
CA LEU A 4 23.01 -13.03 24.36
C LEU A 4 21.51 -12.93 24.09
N TYR A 5 21.17 -11.83 23.43
CA TYR A 5 19.87 -11.55 22.84
C TYR A 5 19.50 -12.76 21.99
N ASP A 6 18.61 -13.61 22.51
CA ASP A 6 18.06 -14.74 21.78
C ASP A 6 17.27 -14.14 20.60
N MET A 7 17.92 -13.99 19.44
CA MET A 7 17.33 -13.55 18.16
C MET A 7 16.39 -14.62 17.59
N ARG A 8 15.68 -15.35 18.45
CA ARG A 8 14.56 -16.19 18.03
C ARG A 8 13.49 -15.28 17.47
N ILE A 9 13.44 -15.20 16.15
CA ILE A 9 12.38 -14.56 15.39
C ILE A 9 11.06 -15.20 15.81
N TYR A 10 10.04 -14.37 16.01
CA TYR A 10 8.71 -14.87 16.38
C TYR A 10 8.19 -15.80 15.27
N PRO A 11 7.60 -16.96 15.58
CA PRO A 11 7.12 -17.87 14.54
C PRO A 11 6.03 -17.21 13.67
N LEU A 12 6.27 -17.13 12.36
CA LEU A 12 5.34 -16.55 11.37
C LEU A 12 3.91 -17.06 11.52
N LYS A 13 3.75 -18.36 11.76
CA LYS A 13 2.45 -19.00 11.91
C LYS A 13 1.62 -18.44 13.08
N LEU A 14 2.26 -18.03 14.18
CA LEU A 14 1.55 -17.40 15.29
C LEU A 14 1.27 -15.93 15.01
N TYR A 15 2.19 -15.21 14.37
CA TYR A 15 2.02 -13.80 14.03
C TYR A 15 0.81 -13.60 13.12
N VAL A 16 0.72 -14.42 12.07
CA VAL A 16 -0.38 -14.37 11.11
C VAL A 16 -1.69 -14.86 11.73
N LYS A 17 -1.69 -15.72 12.76
CA LYS A 17 -2.93 -16.15 13.42
C LYS A 17 -3.60 -15.06 14.29
N LYS A 18 -2.92 -13.96 14.60
CA LYS A 18 -3.49 -12.88 15.40
C LYS A 18 -4.57 -12.14 14.60
N LYS A 19 -5.78 -12.07 15.18
CA LYS A 19 -6.96 -11.47 14.54
C LYS A 19 -6.72 -10.05 14.06
N GLN A 20 -5.99 -9.24 14.83
CA GLN A 20 -5.69 -7.83 14.51
C GLN A 20 -4.78 -7.72 13.28
N ASN A 21 -3.70 -8.52 13.21
CA ASN A 21 -2.79 -8.52 12.07
C ASN A 21 -3.48 -8.99 10.80
N ILE A 22 -4.30 -10.06 10.87
CA ILE A 22 -5.11 -10.49 9.73
C ILE A 22 -6.03 -9.37 9.28
N LEU A 23 -6.72 -8.70 10.22
CA LEU A 23 -7.67 -7.66 9.90
C LEU A 23 -7.01 -6.51 9.14
N PHE A 24 -5.87 -6.00 9.63
CA PHE A 24 -5.14 -4.91 8.97
C PHE A 24 -4.51 -5.34 7.64
N PHE A 25 -3.96 -6.55 7.57
CA PHE A 25 -3.39 -7.06 6.33
C PHE A 25 -4.45 -7.25 5.25
N VAL A 26 -5.58 -7.88 5.58
CA VAL A 26 -6.68 -8.10 4.64
C VAL A 26 -7.32 -6.78 4.23
N SER A 27 -7.55 -5.85 5.16
CA SER A 27 -8.15 -4.56 4.82
C SER A 27 -7.25 -3.72 3.90
N SER A 28 -5.95 -3.63 4.18
CA SER A 28 -4.99 -2.95 3.30
C SER A 28 -4.91 -3.60 1.92
N LEU A 29 -4.90 -4.94 1.86
CA LEU A 29 -4.89 -5.67 0.60
C LEU A 29 -6.18 -5.45 -0.21
N LEU A 30 -7.35 -5.44 0.43
CA LEU A 30 -8.62 -5.13 -0.23
C LEU A 30 -8.65 -3.71 -0.79
N LEU A 31 -8.15 -2.72 -0.03
CA LEU A 31 -8.02 -1.34 -0.52
C LEU A 31 -7.07 -1.25 -1.72
N ASN A 32 -5.95 -1.98 -1.68
CA ASN A 32 -5.00 -2.02 -2.79
C ASN A 32 -5.61 -2.65 -4.04
N ILE A 33 -6.29 -3.79 -3.89
CA ILE A 33 -7.01 -4.46 -4.99
C ILE A 33 -8.11 -3.54 -5.54
N ALA A 34 -8.84 -2.84 -4.68
CA ALA A 34 -9.83 -1.87 -5.11
C ALA A 34 -9.20 -0.76 -5.96
N ALA A 35 -8.01 -0.26 -5.59
CA ALA A 35 -7.27 0.72 -6.39
C ALA A 35 -6.85 0.15 -7.76
N TRP A 36 -6.35 -1.09 -7.80
CA TRP A 36 -6.06 -1.78 -9.07
C TRP A 36 -7.28 -1.87 -9.98
N VAL A 37 -8.40 -2.37 -9.44
CA VAL A 37 -9.64 -2.54 -10.20
C VAL A 37 -10.18 -1.19 -10.67
N TRP A 38 -10.17 -0.18 -9.80
CA TRP A 38 -10.65 1.16 -10.12
C TRP A 38 -9.89 1.78 -11.30
N LEU A 39 -8.56 1.68 -11.28
CA LEU A 39 -7.72 2.20 -12.35
C LEU A 39 -7.91 1.43 -13.66
N LEU A 40 -7.91 0.09 -13.62
CA LEU A 40 -8.02 -0.75 -14.82
C LEU A 40 -9.40 -0.65 -15.50
N VAL A 41 -10.47 -0.45 -14.73
CA VAL A 41 -11.83 -0.32 -15.28
C VAL A 41 -12.04 1.03 -15.95
N ASN A 42 -11.52 2.11 -15.36
CA ASN A 42 -11.78 3.47 -15.84
C ASN A 42 -10.76 3.95 -16.88
N ILE A 43 -9.48 3.59 -16.72
CA ILE A 43 -8.41 4.04 -17.63
C ILE A 43 -8.19 2.94 -18.67
N ARG A 44 -8.79 3.14 -19.84
CA ARG A 44 -8.66 2.20 -20.95
C ARG A 44 -7.23 2.21 -21.49
N PRO A 45 -6.72 1.06 -21.98
CA PRO A 45 -5.49 1.01 -22.76
C PRO A 45 -5.63 1.89 -24.01
N SER A 46 -5.16 3.12 -23.89
CA SER A 46 -5.16 4.12 -24.95
C SER A 46 -3.74 4.18 -25.53
N VAL A 47 -3.63 4.30 -26.84
CA VAL A 47 -2.36 4.58 -27.54
C VAL A 47 -1.88 6.01 -27.20
N GLY A 48 -2.78 6.85 -26.68
CA GLY A 48 -2.50 8.21 -26.26
C GLY A 48 -1.87 8.34 -24.87
N GLN A 49 -1.47 9.56 -24.60
CA GLN A 49 -0.84 10.00 -23.36
C GLN A 49 -1.89 10.25 -22.27
N VAL A 50 -1.65 9.74 -21.06
CA VAL A 50 -2.50 9.87 -19.87
C VAL A 50 -1.87 10.88 -18.91
N PHE A 51 -2.68 11.76 -18.34
CA PHE A 51 -2.26 12.75 -17.36
C PHE A 51 -2.00 12.08 -16.01
N LEU A 52 -0.74 12.13 -15.57
CA LEU A 52 -0.31 11.51 -14.32
C LEU A 52 -0.28 12.51 -13.17
N HIS A 53 -0.01 13.77 -13.48
CA HIS A 53 0.04 14.83 -12.48
C HIS A 53 -0.49 16.14 -13.07
N TYR A 54 -1.15 16.90 -12.21
CA TYR A 54 -1.75 18.19 -12.55
C TYR A 54 -1.42 19.19 -11.45
N ASN A 55 -0.86 20.33 -11.85
CA ASN A 55 -0.59 21.47 -10.99
C ASN A 55 -1.59 22.59 -11.31
N ILE A 56 -2.15 23.23 -10.28
CA ILE A 56 -3.09 24.34 -10.43
C ILE A 56 -2.45 25.54 -11.16
N LEU A 57 -1.15 25.76 -10.98
CA LEU A 57 -0.42 26.90 -11.55
C LEU A 57 0.07 26.64 -12.99
N PHE A 58 0.46 25.41 -13.31
CA PHE A 58 1.14 25.06 -14.57
C PHE A 58 0.33 24.13 -15.47
N GLY A 59 -0.82 23.64 -15.01
CA GLY A 59 -1.61 22.63 -15.70
C GLY A 59 -1.00 21.24 -15.58
N VAL A 60 -1.15 20.43 -16.62
CA VAL A 60 -0.55 19.10 -16.71
C VAL A 60 0.96 19.21 -16.86
N ASP A 61 1.71 18.71 -15.88
CA ASP A 61 3.18 18.72 -15.85
C ASP A 61 3.80 17.33 -16.08
N LEU A 62 3.04 16.25 -15.84
CA LEU A 62 3.49 14.88 -16.08
C LEU A 62 2.47 14.08 -16.89
N VAL A 63 2.95 13.55 -18.01
CA VAL A 63 2.17 12.73 -18.94
C VAL A 63 2.93 11.45 -19.24
N GLY A 64 2.22 10.33 -19.32
CA GLY A 64 2.86 9.05 -19.64
C GLY A 64 1.88 8.05 -20.23
N SER A 65 2.37 6.83 -20.44
CA SER A 65 1.52 5.74 -20.91
C SER A 65 0.55 5.28 -19.82
N TRP A 66 -0.57 4.68 -20.22
CA TRP A 66 -1.63 4.21 -19.32
C TRP A 66 -1.11 3.31 -18.18
N TYR A 67 -0.07 2.51 -18.43
CA TYR A 67 0.50 1.61 -17.42
C TYR A 67 1.23 2.34 -16.28
N ASN A 68 1.66 3.59 -16.48
CA ASN A 68 2.33 4.36 -15.42
C ASN A 68 1.38 4.66 -14.26
N VAL A 69 0.07 4.65 -14.50
CA VAL A 69 -0.95 4.83 -13.47
C VAL A 69 -0.94 3.66 -12.46
N LEU A 70 -0.55 2.47 -12.91
CA LEU A 70 -0.45 1.27 -12.06
C LEU A 70 0.73 1.33 -11.08
N SER A 71 1.61 2.33 -11.21
CA SER A 71 2.68 2.56 -10.23
C SER A 71 2.15 2.85 -8.82
N LEU A 72 0.99 3.52 -8.69
CA LEU A 72 0.37 3.81 -7.39
C LEU A 72 0.01 2.52 -6.63
N PRO A 73 -0.82 1.61 -7.18
CA PRO A 73 -1.18 0.41 -6.46
C PRO A 73 0.00 -0.56 -6.30
N ILE A 74 0.99 -0.57 -7.20
CA ILE A 74 2.26 -1.29 -7.00
C ILE A 74 2.99 -0.76 -5.75
N ALA A 75 3.10 0.55 -5.60
CA ALA A 75 3.70 1.16 -4.41
C ALA A 75 2.92 0.80 -3.14
N GLY A 76 1.59 0.82 -3.20
CA GLY A 76 0.74 0.38 -2.07
C GLY A 76 0.97 -1.08 -1.68
N PHE A 77 1.15 -1.97 -2.65
CA PHE A 77 1.46 -3.38 -2.39
C PHE A 77 2.83 -3.54 -1.72
N LEU A 78 3.86 -2.82 -2.19
CA LEU A 78 5.17 -2.82 -1.56
C LEU A 78 5.12 -2.30 -0.11
N ILE A 79 4.33 -1.25 0.14
CA ILE A 79 4.15 -0.71 1.50
C ILE A 79 3.48 -1.74 2.42
N ILE A 80 2.46 -2.47 1.95
CA ILE A 80 1.85 -3.57 2.73
C ILE A 80 2.88 -4.63 3.06
N LEU A 81 3.64 -5.09 2.06
CA LEU A 81 4.64 -6.13 2.23
C LEU A 81 5.73 -5.71 3.24
N LEU A 82 6.28 -4.51 3.09
CA LEU A 82 7.32 -3.99 3.97
C LEU A 82 6.80 -3.79 5.40
N ASN A 83 5.60 -3.24 5.58
CA ASN A 83 5.01 -3.07 6.91
C ASN A 83 4.69 -4.41 7.58
N ALA A 84 4.23 -5.40 6.84
CA ALA A 84 3.98 -6.74 7.37
C ALA A 84 5.30 -7.45 7.78
N LEU A 85 6.37 -7.31 6.98
CA LEU A 85 7.68 -7.87 7.29
C LEU A 85 8.31 -7.19 8.51
N LEU A 86 8.29 -5.86 8.56
CA LEU A 86 8.77 -5.09 9.71
C LEU A 86 7.93 -5.39 10.96
N GLY A 87 6.61 -5.40 10.82
CA GLY A 87 5.69 -5.74 11.91
C GLY A 87 5.96 -7.15 12.45
N TRP A 88 6.28 -8.12 11.60
CA TRP A 88 6.68 -9.46 12.03
C TRP A 88 8.01 -9.47 12.79
N PHE A 89 9.02 -8.74 12.31
CA PHE A 89 10.33 -8.64 12.97
C PHE A 89 10.24 -7.96 14.35
N LEU A 90 9.46 -6.88 14.45
CA LEU A 90 9.28 -6.13 15.69
C LEU A 90 8.29 -6.77 16.67
N PHE A 91 7.46 -7.73 16.24
CA PHE A 91 6.39 -8.31 17.08
C PHE A 91 6.89 -8.89 18.41
N LYS A 92 8.10 -9.47 18.43
CA LYS A 92 8.68 -10.03 19.66
C LYS A 92 9.09 -8.95 20.66
N GLN A 93 9.54 -7.80 20.16
CA GLN A 93 10.03 -6.70 20.99
C GLN A 93 8.86 -5.85 21.48
N ASP A 94 7.94 -5.52 20.59
CA ASP A 94 6.76 -4.71 20.88
C ASP A 94 5.60 -5.09 19.94
N GLU A 95 4.57 -5.73 20.52
CA GLU A 95 3.35 -6.09 19.78
C GLU A 95 2.59 -4.84 19.30
N PHE A 96 2.62 -3.74 20.07
CA PHE A 96 1.94 -2.50 19.73
C PHE A 96 2.57 -1.85 18.50
N ALA A 97 3.89 -1.80 18.43
CA ALA A 97 4.61 -1.30 17.25
C ALA A 97 4.25 -2.08 15.98
N ALA A 98 4.10 -3.40 16.08
CA ALA A 98 3.68 -4.23 14.95
C ALA A 98 2.24 -3.97 14.50
N TYR A 99 1.31 -3.76 15.44
CA TYR A 99 -0.07 -3.38 15.11
C TYR A 99 -0.12 -1.98 14.47
N LEU A 100 0.67 -1.04 14.99
CA LEU A 100 0.76 0.32 14.47
C LEU A 100 1.27 0.35 13.03
N LEU A 101 2.34 -0.40 12.71
CA LEU A 101 2.86 -0.52 11.34
C LEU A 101 1.80 -1.04 10.36
N ASN A 102 1.09 -2.11 10.73
CA ASN A 102 0.03 -2.65 9.89
C ASN A 102 -1.16 -1.69 9.75
N ALA A 103 -1.53 -0.96 10.81
CA ALA A 103 -2.56 0.06 10.75
C ALA A 103 -2.17 1.24 9.83
N ILE A 104 -0.90 1.67 9.88
CA ILE A 104 -0.36 2.68 8.97
C ILE A 104 -0.45 2.20 7.51
N ALA A 105 -0.15 0.93 7.23
CA ALA A 105 -0.29 0.38 5.88
C ALA A 105 -1.73 0.47 5.34
N VAL A 106 -2.74 0.28 6.18
CA VAL A 106 -4.16 0.48 5.83
C VAL A 106 -4.42 1.94 5.50
N LEU A 107 -3.99 2.85 6.38
CA LEU A 107 -4.19 4.29 6.21
C LEU A 107 -3.53 4.80 4.93
N VAL A 108 -2.31 4.36 4.63
CA VAL A 108 -1.61 4.70 3.38
C VAL A 108 -2.37 4.18 2.17
N ASN A 109 -2.86 2.93 2.19
CA ASN A 109 -3.65 2.40 1.07
C ASN A 109 -5.00 3.12 0.89
N MET A 110 -5.59 3.64 1.97
CA MET A 110 -6.77 4.50 1.88
C MET A 110 -6.46 5.80 1.10
N PHE A 111 -5.35 6.47 1.42
CA PHE A 111 -4.91 7.65 0.67
C PHE A 111 -4.57 7.32 -0.79
N LEU A 112 -3.89 6.20 -1.05
CA LEU A 112 -3.59 5.77 -2.42
C LEU A 112 -4.87 5.50 -3.23
N LEU A 113 -5.91 4.94 -2.61
CA LEU A 113 -7.21 4.75 -3.27
C LEU A 113 -7.83 6.10 -3.63
N VAL A 114 -7.79 7.08 -2.72
CA VAL A 114 -8.26 8.45 -3.02
C VAL A 114 -7.46 9.07 -4.15
N SER A 115 -6.13 8.96 -4.13
CA SER A 115 -5.26 9.44 -5.22
C SER A 115 -5.59 8.75 -6.54
N SER A 116 -5.87 7.44 -6.54
CA SER A 116 -6.27 6.71 -7.74
C SER A 116 -7.62 7.19 -8.29
N ALA A 117 -8.57 7.54 -7.42
CA ALA A 117 -9.85 8.10 -7.82
C ALA A 117 -9.69 9.48 -8.46
N LEU A 118 -8.88 10.36 -7.86
CA LEU A 118 -8.56 11.67 -8.42
C LEU A 118 -7.89 11.57 -9.80
N LEU A 119 -6.99 10.59 -9.97
CA LEU A 119 -6.32 10.36 -11.25
C LEU A 119 -7.31 9.92 -12.33
N VAL A 120 -8.28 9.08 -11.99
CA VAL A 120 -9.40 8.73 -12.89
C VAL A 120 -10.21 9.97 -13.25
N PHE A 121 -10.63 10.79 -12.28
CA PHE A 121 -11.39 12.01 -12.54
C PHE A 121 -10.65 13.05 -13.39
N LEU A 122 -9.31 13.03 -13.39
CA LEU A 122 -8.50 13.91 -14.23
C LEU A 122 -8.48 13.46 -15.70
N ASN A 123 -8.68 12.17 -15.97
CA ASN A 123 -8.51 11.56 -17.30
C ASN A 123 -9.83 11.15 -17.98
N VAL A 124 -10.96 11.32 -17.29
CA VAL A 124 -12.33 11.09 -17.79
C VAL A 124 -12.99 12.44 -18.02
#